data_AF-A0A0P9UZG2-F1
#
_entry.id   AF-A0A0P9UZG2-F1
#
_cell.length_a   1.000
_cell.length_b   1.000
_cell.length_c   1.000
_cell.angle_alpha   90.00
_cell.angle_beta   90.00
_cell.angle_gamma   90.00
#
_symmetry.space_group_name_H-M   'P 1'
#
loop_
_entity.id
_entity.type
_entity.pdbx_description
1 polymer ?
#
loop_
_entity_poly.entity_id
_entity_poly.type
_entity_poly.pdbx_seq_one_letter_code
_entity_poly.pdbx_strand_id
1 'polypeptide(L)'
;MIFDYNVIWDSLPLYFGGLLTTLKLLAISLAFGLLAALPLGLMRVSKNPWVNMPAWLYTYVIRGTPMLVQLFLIYYGLAQFDAARESFLWPWLSSATFCACLAFTINTSAYTAEIIAGSLKATP
;
A
#
# COMPACT_ATOMS: atom_id res chain seq x y z
N MET A 1 -8.13 39.62 -7.71
CA MET A 1 -7.20 38.74 -6.97
C MET A 1 -5.83 38.93 -7.61
N ILE A 2 -4.90 39.59 -6.93
CA ILE A 2 -3.53 39.79 -7.43
C ILE A 2 -2.71 38.59 -6.95
N PHE A 3 -1.96 37.94 -7.84
CA PHE A 3 -1.09 36.82 -7.48
C PHE A 3 0.07 37.33 -6.62
N ASP A 4 0.13 36.89 -5.36
CA ASP A 4 1.24 37.18 -4.45
C ASP A 4 2.21 35.99 -4.43
N TYR A 5 3.36 36.17 -5.08
CA TYR A 5 4.38 35.14 -5.23
C TYR A 5 5.25 34.97 -3.98
N ASN A 6 5.23 35.91 -3.03
CA ASN A 6 6.03 35.80 -1.80
C ASN A 6 5.58 34.61 -0.94
N VAL A 7 4.27 34.32 -0.95
CA VAL A 7 3.66 33.19 -0.25
C VAL A 7 4.30 31.84 -0.65
N ILE A 8 4.74 31.71 -1.90
CA ILE A 8 5.38 30.48 -2.39
C ILE A 8 6.76 30.30 -1.74
N TRP A 9 7.55 31.38 -1.67
CA TRP A 9 8.88 31.37 -1.08
C TRP A 9 8.83 31.13 0.43
N ASP A 10 7.88 31.74 1.13
CA ASP A 10 7.69 31.54 2.57
C ASP A 10 7.23 30.11 2.89
N SER A 11 6.52 29.46 1.97
CA SER A 11 6.02 28.08 2.12
C SER A 11 7.02 27.00 1.70
N LEU A 12 8.19 27.36 1.16
CA LEU A 12 9.19 26.37 0.70
C LEU A 12 9.56 25.32 1.75
N PRO A 13 9.79 25.70 3.04
CA PRO A 13 10.09 24.72 4.09
C PRO A 13 8.94 23.72 4.34
N LEU A 14 7.68 24.18 4.23
CA LEU A 14 6.50 23.33 4.35
C LEU A 14 6.43 22.31 3.22
N TYR A 15 6.65 22.75 1.97
CA TYR A 15 6.69 21.85 0.81
C TYR A 15 7.81 20.82 0.92
N PHE A 16 8.97 21.23 1.41
CA PHE A 16 10.09 20.31 1.63
C PHE A 16 9.76 19.27 2.70
N GLY A 17 9.09 19.65 3.79
CA GLY A 17 8.58 18.71 4.79
C GLY A 17 7.56 17.71 4.21
N GLY A 18 6.67 18.18 3.33
CA GLY A 18 5.73 17.33 2.59
C GLY A 18 6.45 16.35 1.66
N LEU A 19 7.43 16.83 0.90
CA LEU A 19 8.27 16.00 0.02
C LEU A 19 8.96 14.88 0.80
N LEU A 20 9.60 15.21 1.93
CA LEU A 20 10.25 14.22 2.79
C LEU A 20 9.26 13.18 3.33
N THR A 21 8.06 13.60 3.70
CA THR A 21 7.01 12.69 4.17
C THR A 21 6.59 11.72 3.06
N THR A 22 6.36 12.23 1.85
CA THR A 22 6.03 11.40 0.68
C THR A 22 7.14 10.41 0.35
N LEU A 23 8.40 10.84 0.36
CA LEU A 23 9.55 9.94 0.11
C LEU A 23 9.68 8.86 1.17
N LYS A 24 9.44 9.19 2.45
CA LYS A 24 9.42 8.19 3.54
C LYS A 24 8.32 7.16 3.32
N LEU A 25 7.09 7.60 3.05
CA LEU A 25 5.97 6.71 2.76
C LEU A 25 6.28 5.81 1.56
N LEU A 26 6.80 6.38 0.47
CA LEU A 26 7.19 5.66 -0.74
C LEU A 26 8.22 4.57 -0.43
N ALA A 27 9.34 4.93 0.21
CA ALA A 27 10.45 4.01 0.47
C ALA A 27 10.01 2.82 1.34
N ILE A 28 9.27 3.10 2.43
CA ILE A 28 8.75 2.08 3.33
C ILE A 28 7.77 1.17 2.58
N SER A 29 6.79 1.78 1.90
CA SER A 29 5.72 1.01 1.26
C SER A 29 6.24 0.13 0.13
N LEU A 30 7.21 0.63 -0.64
CA LEU A 30 7.87 -0.09 -1.71
C LEU A 30 8.71 -1.26 -1.17
N ALA A 31 9.48 -1.03 -0.10
CA ALA A 31 10.31 -2.08 0.50
C ALA A 31 9.46 -3.25 1.00
N PHE A 32 8.44 -2.98 1.83
CA PHE A 32 7.55 -4.04 2.31
C PHE A 32 6.66 -4.62 1.21
N GLY A 33 6.23 -3.79 0.26
CA GLY A 33 5.45 -4.21 -0.89
C GLY A 33 6.20 -5.23 -1.74
N LEU A 34 7.49 -4.98 -2.01
CA LEU A 34 8.34 -5.88 -2.76
C LEU A 34 8.64 -7.18 -1.99
N LEU A 35 8.90 -7.08 -0.68
CA LEU A 35 9.10 -8.24 0.18
C LEU A 35 7.89 -9.18 0.17
N ALA A 36 6.68 -8.63 0.15
CA ALA A 36 5.44 -9.41 0.02
C ALA A 36 5.17 -9.87 -1.42
N ALA A 37 5.52 -9.06 -2.42
CA ALA A 37 5.29 -9.37 -3.83
C ALA A 37 6.08 -10.60 -4.31
N LEU A 38 7.30 -10.80 -3.81
CA LEU A 38 8.15 -11.94 -4.19
C LEU A 38 7.49 -13.30 -3.92
N PRO A 39 7.10 -13.65 -2.68
CA PRO A 39 6.43 -14.92 -2.42
C PRO A 39 5.07 -15.01 -3.12
N LEU A 40 4.29 -13.91 -3.17
CA LEU A 40 3.00 -13.89 -3.89
C LEU A 40 3.17 -14.17 -5.38
N GLY A 41 4.18 -13.58 -6.03
CA GLY A 41 4.51 -13.80 -7.42
C GLY A 41 4.90 -15.25 -7.70
N LEU A 42 5.72 -15.85 -6.83
CA LEU A 42 6.08 -17.27 -6.91
C LEU A 42 4.86 -18.18 -6.76
N MET A 43 3.99 -17.90 -5.77
CA MET A 43 2.73 -18.63 -5.57
C MET A 43 1.84 -18.58 -6.82
N ARG A 44 1.77 -17.43 -7.50
CA ARG A 44 0.96 -17.20 -8.71
C ARG A 44 1.42 -17.97 -9.95
N VAL A 45 2.67 -18.42 -9.99
CA VAL A 45 3.24 -19.25 -11.08
C VAL A 45 3.13 -20.74 -10.75
N SER A 46 2.88 -21.09 -9.49
CA SER A 46 2.73 -22.48 -9.08
C SER A 46 1.63 -23.20 -9.87
N LYS A 47 1.93 -24.43 -10.29
CA LYS A 47 0.98 -25.36 -10.91
C LYS A 47 -0.05 -25.89 -9.90
N ASN A 48 0.27 -25.86 -8.61
CA ASN A 48 -0.62 -26.36 -7.57
C ASN A 48 -1.75 -25.33 -7.32
N PRO A 49 -3.02 -25.69 -7.57
CA PRO A 49 -4.14 -24.76 -7.40
C PRO A 49 -4.30 -24.29 -5.95
N TRP A 50 -3.95 -25.12 -4.95
CA TRP A 50 -4.04 -24.75 -3.53
C TRP A 50 -3.09 -23.64 -3.12
N VAL A 51 -1.98 -23.47 -3.85
CA VAL A 51 -0.99 -22.41 -3.61
C VAL A 51 -1.29 -21.19 -4.49
N ASN A 52 -1.71 -21.42 -5.73
CA ASN A 52 -1.98 -20.36 -6.70
C ASN A 52 -3.27 -19.61 -6.36
N MET A 53 -4.33 -20.32 -5.97
CA MET A 53 -5.66 -19.74 -5.78
C MET A 53 -5.71 -18.66 -4.68
N PRO A 54 -5.09 -18.83 -3.49
CA PRO A 54 -5.03 -17.76 -2.49
C PRO A 54 -4.32 -16.51 -3.00
N ALA A 55 -3.16 -16.68 -3.67
CA ALA A 55 -2.42 -15.56 -4.22
C ALA A 55 -3.19 -14.87 -5.35
N TRP A 56 -3.88 -15.64 -6.20
CA TRP A 56 -4.73 -15.10 -7.26
C TRP A 56 -5.93 -14.33 -6.70
N LEU A 57 -6.60 -14.85 -5.67
CA LEU A 57 -7.73 -14.18 -5.04
C LEU A 57 -7.28 -12.86 -4.39
N TYR A 58 -6.16 -12.88 -3.68
CA TYR A 58 -5.55 -11.68 -3.11
C TYR A 58 -5.25 -10.64 -4.19
N THR A 59 -4.49 -11.01 -5.23
CA THR A 59 -4.10 -10.06 -6.28
C THR A 59 -5.32 -9.55 -7.06
N TYR A 60 -6.31 -10.40 -7.31
CA TYR A 60 -7.56 -10.03 -7.98
C TYR A 60 -8.35 -8.99 -7.18
N VAL A 61 -8.60 -9.24 -5.88
CA VAL A 61 -9.36 -8.31 -5.02
C VAL A 61 -8.63 -6.99 -4.84
N ILE A 62 -7.33 -7.03 -4.54
CA ILE A 62 -6.55 -5.82 -4.28
C ILE A 62 -6.37 -4.96 -5.54
N ARG A 63 -6.15 -5.58 -6.71
CA ARG A 63 -6.06 -4.82 -7.98
C ARG A 63 -7.41 -4.39 -8.53
N GLY A 64 -8.49 -5.07 -8.12
CA GLY A 64 -9.87 -4.75 -8.50
C GLY A 64 -10.53 -3.68 -7.62
N THR A 65 -9.94 -3.33 -6.47
CA THR A 65 -10.46 -2.33 -5.54
C THR A 65 -9.69 -1.01 -5.64
N PRO A 66 -10.36 0.15 -5.66
CA PRO A 66 -9.66 1.43 -5.66
C PRO A 66 -8.77 1.58 -4.42
N MET A 67 -7.53 2.02 -4.63
CA MET A 67 -6.56 2.22 -3.55
C MET A 67 -7.07 3.19 -2.47
N LEU A 68 -7.81 4.23 -2.87
CA LEU A 68 -8.46 5.16 -1.93
C LEU A 68 -9.45 4.43 -1.00
N VAL A 69 -10.22 3.49 -1.55
CA VAL A 69 -11.17 2.67 -0.77
C VAL A 69 -10.42 1.77 0.20
N GLN A 70 -9.30 1.16 -0.21
CA GLN A 70 -8.45 0.36 0.69
C GLN A 70 -7.96 1.21 1.88
N LEU A 71 -7.49 2.43 1.62
CA LEU A 71 -7.05 3.35 2.66
C LEU A 71 -8.18 3.70 3.62
N PHE A 72 -9.38 4.01 3.10
CA PHE A 72 -10.53 4.34 3.93
C PHE A 72 -11.03 3.14 4.75
N LEU A 73 -11.04 1.94 4.18
CA LEU A 73 -11.39 0.72 4.92
C LEU A 73 -10.41 0.47 6.07
N ILE A 74 -9.11 0.63 5.84
CA ILE A 74 -8.09 0.44 6.87
C ILE A 74 -8.20 1.52 7.96
N TYR A 75 -8.29 2.80 7.59
CA TYR A 75 -8.24 3.88 8.56
C TYR A 75 -9.59 4.14 9.25
N TYR A 76 -10.67 4.28 8.49
CA TYR A 76 -12.00 4.58 9.04
C TYR A 76 -12.82 3.33 9.31
N GLY A 77 -12.72 2.32 8.45
CA GLY A 77 -13.50 1.08 8.55
C GLY A 77 -13.13 0.27 9.79
N LEU A 78 -11.82 0.00 9.99
CA LEU A 78 -11.36 -0.76 11.17
C LEU A 78 -11.69 -0.05 12.49
N ALA A 79 -11.63 1.29 12.52
CA ALA A 79 -11.95 2.07 13.71
C ALA A 79 -13.41 1.92 14.19
N GLN A 80 -14.33 1.44 13.34
CA GLN A 80 -15.73 1.22 13.73
C GLN A 80 -15.91 0.03 14.68
N PHE A 81 -14.99 -0.94 14.66
CA PHE A 81 -15.11 -2.15 15.46
C PHE A 81 -14.44 -1.97 16.82
N ASP A 82 -15.19 -2.18 17.92
CA ASP A 82 -14.64 -2.13 19.28
C ASP A 82 -13.46 -3.12 19.45
N ALA A 83 -13.58 -4.32 18.89
CA ALA A 83 -12.52 -5.33 18.91
C ALA A 83 -11.20 -4.84 18.27
N ALA A 84 -11.26 -3.97 17.26
CA ALA A 84 -10.04 -3.39 16.66
C ALA A 84 -9.46 -2.29 17.56
N ARG A 85 -10.32 -1.49 18.20
CA ARG A 85 -9.93 -0.39 19.11
C ARG A 85 -9.31 -0.88 20.41
N GLU A 86 -9.81 -1.99 20.94
CA GLU A 86 -9.28 -2.60 22.17
C GLU A 86 -8.10 -3.53 21.88
N SER A 87 -7.77 -3.77 20.61
CA SER A 87 -6.67 -4.64 20.24
C SER A 87 -5.31 -4.02 20.56
N PHE A 88 -4.31 -4.88 20.77
CA PHE A 88 -2.91 -4.45 20.90
C PHE A 88 -2.38 -3.72 19.65
N LEU A 89 -3.06 -3.88 18.49
CA LEU A 89 -2.67 -3.24 17.24
C LEU A 89 -3.17 -1.79 17.11
N TRP A 90 -4.06 -1.36 18.01
CA TRP A 90 -4.69 -0.05 17.94
C TRP A 90 -3.71 1.13 17.85
N PRO A 91 -2.56 1.18 18.57
CA PRO A 91 -1.62 2.29 18.45
C PRO A 91 -1.08 2.51 17.02
N TRP A 92 -1.00 1.43 16.22
CA TRP A 92 -0.62 1.51 14.82
C TRP A 92 -1.83 1.80 13.93
N LEU A 93 -2.97 1.14 14.17
CA LEU A 93 -4.18 1.31 13.37
C LEU A 93 -4.85 2.70 13.54
N SER A 94 -4.59 3.40 14.65
CA SER A 94 -5.03 4.78 14.83
C SER A 94 -4.12 5.81 14.14
N SER A 95 -2.93 5.40 13.68
CA SER A 95 -1.96 6.30 13.03
C SER A 95 -2.24 6.41 11.54
N ALA A 96 -2.56 7.62 11.08
CA ALA A 96 -2.81 7.90 9.66
C ALA A 96 -1.63 7.51 8.76
N THR A 97 -0.40 7.77 9.21
CA THR A 97 0.83 7.44 8.46
C THR A 97 1.01 5.93 8.33
N PHE A 98 0.76 5.16 9.40
CA PHE A 98 0.86 3.71 9.37
C PHE A 98 -0.21 3.11 8.45
N CYS A 99 -1.46 3.56 8.56
CA CYS A 99 -2.56 3.11 7.72
C CYS A 99 -2.33 3.43 6.24
N ALA A 100 -1.78 4.61 5.93
CA ALA A 100 -1.33 4.96 4.59
C ALA A 100 -0.24 4.01 4.08
N CYS A 101 0.82 3.80 4.85
CA CYS A 101 1.87 2.83 4.51
C CYS A 101 1.30 1.43 4.27
N LEU A 102 0.42 0.94 5.15
CA LEU A 102 -0.17 -0.39 5.03
C LEU A 102 -0.99 -0.54 3.76
N ALA A 103 -1.87 0.42 3.47
CA ALA A 103 -2.66 0.43 2.24
C ALA A 103 -1.77 0.46 0.99
N PHE A 104 -0.72 1.29 1.01
CA PHE A 104 0.22 1.43 -0.11
C PHE A 104 1.03 0.14 -0.31
N THR A 105 1.49 -0.49 0.77
CA THR A 105 2.19 -1.78 0.75
C THR A 105 1.30 -2.89 0.19
N ILE A 106 0.06 -3.02 0.66
CA ILE A 106 -0.89 -4.03 0.17
C ILE A 106 -1.13 -3.84 -1.33
N ASN A 107 -1.43 -2.60 -1.74
CA ASN A 107 -1.63 -2.28 -3.15
C ASN A 107 -0.40 -2.62 -4.00
N THR A 108 0.78 -2.09 -3.62
CA THR A 108 2.06 -2.33 -4.32
C THR A 108 2.35 -3.82 -4.43
N SER A 109 2.20 -4.58 -3.35
CA SER A 109 2.50 -6.01 -3.34
C SER A 109 1.66 -6.79 -4.36
N ALA A 110 0.38 -6.45 -4.52
CA ALA A 110 -0.51 -7.15 -5.44
C ALA A 110 -0.18 -6.87 -6.92
N TYR A 111 0.09 -5.61 -7.27
CA TYR A 111 0.51 -5.26 -8.63
C TYR A 111 1.89 -5.84 -8.96
N THR A 112 2.86 -5.68 -8.06
CA THR A 112 4.22 -6.19 -8.28
C THR A 112 4.26 -7.72 -8.33
N ALA A 113 3.45 -8.43 -7.54
CA ALA A 113 3.34 -9.89 -7.61
C ALA A 113 2.91 -10.37 -9.00
N GLU A 114 1.94 -9.70 -9.63
CA GLU A 114 1.47 -10.05 -10.97
C GLU A 114 2.48 -9.68 -12.06
N ILE A 115 3.24 -8.59 -11.88
CA ILE A 115 4.38 -8.25 -12.75
C ILE A 115 5.42 -9.38 -12.68
N ILE A 116 5.84 -9.78 -11.48
CA ILE A 116 6.81 -10.87 -11.28
C ILE A 116 6.29 -12.18 -11.88
N ALA A 117 5.04 -12.55 -11.58
CA ALA A 117 4.45 -13.77 -12.10
C ALA A 117 4.33 -13.76 -13.63
N GLY A 118 4.03 -12.60 -14.22
CA GLY A 118 4.02 -12.41 -15.68
C GLY A 118 5.40 -12.62 -16.28
N SER A 119 6.44 -12.00 -15.71
CA SER A 119 7.83 -12.17 -16.17
C SER A 119 8.31 -13.62 -16.06
N LEU A 120 7.98 -14.30 -14.95
CA LEU A 120 8.35 -15.71 -14.76
C LEU A 120 7.67 -16.64 -15.76
N LYS A 121 6.39 -16.42 -16.08
CA LYS A 121 5.65 -17.22 -17.08
C LYS A 121 6.11 -16.96 -18.52
N ALA A 122 6.65 -15.78 -18.79
CA ALA A 122 7.15 -15.40 -20.12
C ALA A 122 8.56 -15.95 -20.40
N THR A 123 9.27 -16.41 -19.36
CA THR A 123 10.60 -16.99 -19.51
C THR A 123 10.47 -18.41 -20.09
N PRO A 124 11.14 -18.74 -21.21
CA PRO A 124 11.06 -20.05 -21.87
C PRO A 124 11.46 -21.24 -20.99
#